data_AF-A0A5E5APH3-F1
#
_entry.id   AF-A0A5E5APH3-F1
#
_cell.length_a   1.000
_cell.length_b   1.000
_cell.length_c   1.000
_cell.angle_alpha   90.00
_cell.angle_beta   90.00
_cell.angle_gamma   90.00
#
_symmetry.space_group_name_H-M   'P 1'
#
loop_
_entity.id
_entity.type
_entity.pdbx_description
1 polymer ?
#
loop_
_entity_poly.entity_id
_entity_poly.type
_entity_poly.pdbx_seq_one_letter_code
_entity_poly.pdbx_strand_id
1 'polypeptide(L)'
;MKPIRIWDLPTRLFHWSFVVLAVAAYVSAKTGGNAMVYHFWCGYAVLALLIFRLIWGLAGPRYARFSAFVTGPRTLLRSLRGNADGGDAPDTAARFAGHTPLGGLSVIAMLLFFGIQVGLGLFSNDDIFNDGPLVKFIDKDTSDMLTGWHLRNQWVLVALVALHVLAIVYYRVVRKKDLIRPMILGDKTLAAPVRPARDDWRVRIGALVLIVLASALVYRLVNLTPAVASLPSY
;
A
#
# COMPACT_ATOMS: atom_id res chain seq x y z
N MET A 1 -19.31 -20.01 16.03
CA MET A 1 -18.55 -19.03 15.22
C MET A 1 -19.16 -18.97 13.82
N LYS A 2 -19.29 -17.79 13.21
CA LYS A 2 -19.85 -17.65 11.85
C LYS A 2 -18.84 -16.92 10.94
N PRO A 3 -18.76 -17.26 9.64
CA PRO A 3 -17.96 -16.50 8.69
C PRO A 3 -18.59 -15.13 8.48
N ILE A 4 -17.79 -14.07 8.61
CA ILE A 4 -18.23 -12.68 8.40
C ILE A 4 -17.30 -12.04 7.37
N ARG A 5 -17.87 -11.40 6.34
CA ARG A 5 -17.11 -10.62 5.35
C ARG A 5 -16.42 -9.46 6.04
N ILE A 6 -15.10 -9.49 6.11
CA ILE A 6 -14.27 -8.41 6.65
C ILE A 6 -13.59 -7.66 5.52
N TRP A 7 -12.98 -8.38 4.58
CA TRP A 7 -12.26 -7.78 3.45
C TRP A 7 -13.06 -7.87 2.17
N ASP A 8 -13.46 -6.72 1.66
CA ASP A 8 -14.04 -6.57 0.33
C ASP A 8 -13.05 -6.99 -0.76
N LEU A 9 -13.57 -7.47 -1.89
CA LEU A 9 -12.74 -7.92 -3.01
C LEU A 9 -11.74 -6.85 -3.49
N PRO A 10 -12.12 -5.56 -3.68
CA PRO A 10 -11.16 -4.52 -4.08
C PRO A 10 -9.96 -4.38 -3.13
N THR A 11 -10.18 -4.37 -1.82
CA THR A 11 -9.09 -4.30 -0.83
C THR A 11 -8.13 -5.50 -0.94
N ARG A 12 -8.66 -6.70 -1.21
CA ARG A 12 -7.83 -7.91 -1.38
C ARG A 12 -7.03 -7.88 -2.67
N LEU A 13 -7.66 -7.49 -3.77
CA LEU A 13 -6.98 -7.34 -5.06
C LEU A 13 -5.88 -6.30 -4.97
N PHE A 14 -6.15 -5.13 -4.39
CA PHE A 14 -5.12 -4.12 -4.11
C PHE A 14 -3.93 -4.75 -3.39
N HIS A 15 -4.16 -5.43 -2.26
CA HIS A 15 -3.07 -5.97 -1.45
C HIS A 15 -2.21 -6.98 -2.22
N TRP A 16 -2.81 -7.98 -2.84
CA TRP A 16 -2.04 -9.03 -3.51
C TRP A 16 -1.38 -8.53 -4.80
N SER A 17 -2.04 -7.68 -5.57
CA SER A 17 -1.40 -6.98 -6.69
C SER A 17 -0.23 -6.12 -6.22
N PHE A 18 -0.39 -5.41 -5.11
CA PHE A 18 0.68 -4.58 -4.53
C PHE A 18 1.88 -5.43 -4.10
N VAL A 19 1.66 -6.55 -3.42
CA VAL A 19 2.73 -7.48 -3.02
C VAL A 19 3.50 -7.97 -4.24
N VAL A 20 2.81 -8.44 -5.28
CA VAL A 20 3.45 -8.96 -6.50
C VAL A 20 4.25 -7.85 -7.20
N LEU A 21 3.65 -6.67 -7.38
CA LEU A 21 4.30 -5.55 -8.06
C LEU A 21 5.48 -4.99 -7.27
N ALA A 22 5.39 -4.91 -5.94
CA ALA A 22 6.50 -4.45 -5.11
C ALA A 22 7.69 -5.40 -5.18
N VAL A 23 7.44 -6.72 -5.13
CA VAL A 23 8.50 -7.74 -5.30
C VAL A 23 9.09 -7.68 -6.71
N ALA A 24 8.26 -7.60 -7.74
CA ALA A 24 8.72 -7.50 -9.12
C ALA A 24 9.55 -6.23 -9.35
N ALA A 25 9.14 -5.09 -8.81
CA ALA A 25 9.88 -3.83 -8.87
C ALA A 25 11.25 -3.94 -8.17
N TYR A 26 11.30 -4.57 -7.00
CA TYR A 26 12.57 -4.75 -6.27
C TYR A 26 13.52 -5.68 -7.01
N VAL A 27 13.03 -6.84 -7.47
CA VAL A 27 13.85 -7.83 -8.19
C VAL A 27 14.38 -7.24 -9.49
N SER A 28 13.52 -6.62 -10.30
CA SER A 28 13.93 -6.00 -11.56
C SER A 28 14.97 -4.90 -11.39
N ALA A 29 14.86 -4.06 -10.35
CA ALA A 29 15.89 -3.08 -10.01
C ALA A 29 17.23 -3.72 -9.63
N LYS A 30 17.22 -4.83 -8.89
CA LYS A 30 18.44 -5.56 -8.52
C LYS A 30 19.07 -6.30 -9.69
N THR A 31 18.26 -6.73 -10.66
CA THR A 31 18.74 -7.33 -11.91
C THR A 31 19.39 -6.31 -12.83
N GLY A 32 18.83 -5.10 -12.93
CA GLY A 32 19.35 -4.03 -13.79
C GLY A 32 19.22 -4.34 -15.30
N GLY A 33 19.92 -3.57 -16.13
CA GLY A 33 19.90 -3.70 -17.58
C GLY A 33 18.48 -3.63 -18.15
N ASN A 34 18.13 -4.52 -19.09
CA ASN A 34 16.80 -4.58 -19.71
C ASN A 34 15.66 -4.82 -18.71
N ALA A 35 15.94 -5.33 -17.50
CA ALA A 35 14.92 -5.53 -16.49
C ALA A 35 14.38 -4.21 -15.93
N MET A 36 15.12 -3.10 -16.06
CA MET A 36 14.69 -1.79 -15.56
C MET A 36 13.36 -1.33 -16.14
N VAL A 37 13.01 -1.72 -17.37
CA VAL A 37 11.68 -1.45 -17.95
C VAL A 37 10.56 -1.99 -17.04
N TYR A 38 10.73 -3.19 -16.48
CA TYR A 38 9.76 -3.75 -15.54
C TYR A 38 9.75 -3.02 -14.20
N HIS A 39 10.89 -2.50 -13.74
CA HIS A 39 10.94 -1.66 -12.54
C HIS A 39 10.06 -0.42 -12.72
N PHE A 40 10.18 0.28 -13.85
CA PHE A 40 9.35 1.44 -14.19
C PHE A 40 7.86 1.08 -14.27
N TRP A 41 7.50 0.04 -15.04
CA TRP A 41 6.11 -0.38 -15.18
C TRP A 41 5.48 -0.79 -13.84
N CYS A 42 6.22 -1.51 -13.01
CA CYS A 42 5.78 -1.87 -11.67
C CYS A 42 5.64 -0.62 -10.79
N GLY A 43 6.59 0.32 -10.85
CA GLY A 43 6.51 1.60 -10.14
C GLY A 43 5.26 2.41 -10.50
N TYR A 44 4.91 2.49 -11.78
CA TYR A 44 3.70 3.17 -12.25
C TYR A 44 2.42 2.45 -11.80
N ALA A 45 2.41 1.12 -11.85
CA ALA A 45 1.27 0.33 -11.37
C ALA A 45 1.10 0.48 -9.84
N VAL A 46 2.20 0.48 -9.09
CA VAL A 46 2.19 0.74 -7.64
C VAL A 46 1.68 2.15 -7.35
N LEU A 47 2.09 3.17 -8.12
CA LEU A 47 1.56 4.53 -7.97
C LEU A 47 0.03 4.58 -8.12
N ALA A 48 -0.50 3.93 -9.17
CA ALA A 48 -1.94 3.86 -9.41
C ALA A 48 -2.67 3.14 -8.26
N LEU A 49 -2.10 2.03 -7.78
CA LEU A 49 -2.63 1.30 -6.62
C LEU A 49 -2.59 2.13 -5.33
N LEU A 50 -1.55 2.92 -5.09
CA LEU A 50 -1.47 3.82 -3.93
C LEU A 50 -2.56 4.90 -3.97
N ILE A 51 -2.73 5.56 -5.12
CA ILE A 51 -3.80 6.55 -5.32
C ILE A 51 -5.17 5.91 -5.08
N PHE A 52 -5.41 4.75 -5.70
CA PHE A 52 -6.61 3.94 -5.46
C PHE A 52 -6.81 3.69 -3.96
N ARG A 53 -5.78 3.21 -3.25
CA ARG A 53 -5.89 2.82 -1.85
C ARG A 53 -6.13 3.99 -0.92
N LEU A 54 -5.53 5.14 -1.18
CA LEU A 54 -5.75 6.37 -0.42
C LEU A 54 -7.21 6.82 -0.54
N ILE A 55 -7.76 6.86 -1.76
CA ILE A 55 -9.17 7.24 -1.98
C ILE A 55 -10.11 6.16 -1.43
N TRP A 56 -9.83 4.88 -1.67
CA TRP A 56 -10.60 3.74 -1.15
C TRP A 56 -10.58 3.69 0.39
N GLY A 57 -9.49 4.13 1.01
CA GLY A 57 -9.36 4.27 2.46
C GLY A 57 -10.19 5.40 3.07
N LEU A 58 -10.78 6.26 2.26
CA LEU A 58 -11.71 7.29 2.71
C LEU A 58 -13.16 6.89 2.39
N ALA A 59 -13.42 6.44 1.16
CA ALA A 59 -14.77 6.22 0.65
C ALA A 59 -15.25 4.76 0.71
N GLY A 60 -14.34 3.79 0.78
CA GLY A 60 -14.62 2.36 0.64
C GLY A 60 -15.47 1.75 1.76
N PRO A 61 -15.66 0.42 1.77
CA PRO A 61 -16.40 -0.28 2.81
C PRO A 61 -15.81 -0.11 4.21
N ARG A 62 -16.62 -0.40 5.25
CA ARG A 62 -16.30 -0.12 6.67
C ARG A 62 -14.86 -0.46 7.07
N TYR A 63 -14.39 -1.67 6.76
CA TYR A 63 -13.08 -2.15 7.20
C TYR A 63 -11.91 -1.70 6.29
N ALA A 64 -12.20 -1.16 5.11
CA ALA A 64 -11.20 -0.56 4.23
C ALA A 64 -10.80 0.85 4.67
N ARG A 65 -11.71 1.56 5.37
CA ARG A 65 -11.53 2.96 5.76
C ARG A 65 -10.47 3.16 6.84
N PHE A 66 -9.65 4.20 6.72
CA PHE A 66 -8.65 4.57 7.71
C PHE A 66 -9.27 4.82 9.09
N SER A 67 -10.44 5.46 9.15
CA SER A 67 -11.15 5.71 10.41
C SER A 67 -11.56 4.45 11.18
N ALA A 68 -11.58 3.28 10.54
CA ALA A 68 -11.90 2.02 11.20
C ALA A 68 -10.72 1.43 11.98
N PHE A 69 -9.48 1.81 11.67
CA PHE A 69 -8.29 1.19 12.27
C PHE A 69 -7.20 2.17 12.72
N VAL A 70 -7.21 3.41 12.23
CA VAL A 70 -6.31 4.45 12.71
C VAL A 70 -6.82 4.91 14.07
N THR A 71 -6.03 4.65 15.10
CA THR A 71 -6.36 5.00 16.48
C THR A 71 -5.37 6.02 17.03
N GLY A 72 -5.84 6.91 17.91
CA GLY A 72 -4.97 7.85 18.61
C GLY A 72 -3.95 7.16 19.53
N PRO A 73 -2.86 7.87 19.91
CA PRO A 73 -1.74 7.31 20.66
C PRO A 73 -2.15 6.69 22.00
N ARG A 74 -3.15 7.28 22.69
CA ARG A 74 -3.69 6.74 23.95
C ARG A 74 -4.30 5.35 23.78
N THR A 75 -5.04 5.11 22.70
CA THR A 75 -5.68 3.82 22.41
C THR A 75 -4.65 2.77 21.99
N LEU A 76 -3.64 3.18 21.22
CA LEU A 76 -2.51 2.32 20.85
C LEU A 76 -1.74 1.86 22.10
N LEU A 77 -1.34 2.79 22.97
CA LEU A 77 -0.62 2.48 24.21
C LEU A 77 -1.45 1.60 25.16
N ARG A 78 -2.76 1.85 25.27
CA ARG A 78 -3.66 1.00 26.05
C ARG A 78 -3.77 -0.40 25.46
N SER A 79 -3.83 -0.53 24.13
CA SER A 79 -3.84 -1.84 23.48
C SER A 79 -2.54 -2.60 23.71
N LEU A 80 -1.38 -1.93 23.67
CA LEU A 80 -0.09 -2.55 23.97
C LEU A 80 -0.01 -3.06 25.42
N ARG A 81 -0.51 -2.27 26.38
CA ARG A 81 -0.52 -2.63 27.81
C ARG A 81 -1.57 -3.70 28.15
N GLY A 82 -2.78 -3.57 27.62
CA GLY A 82 -3.89 -4.49 27.86
C GLY A 82 -3.80 -5.82 27.11
N ASN A 83 -2.96 -5.90 26.06
CA ASN A 83 -2.68 -7.18 25.38
C ASN A 83 -1.69 -8.07 26.15
N ALA A 84 -1.10 -7.58 27.25
CA ALA A 84 -0.27 -8.39 28.14
C ALA A 84 -1.11 -9.39 28.97
N ASP A 85 -2.39 -9.09 29.22
CA ASP A 85 -3.28 -9.90 30.08
C ASP A 85 -4.24 -10.85 29.32
N GLY A 86 -3.96 -11.14 28.05
CA GLY A 86 -4.50 -12.35 27.38
C GLY A 86 -5.96 -12.33 26.89
N GLY A 87 -6.74 -11.26 27.08
CA GLY A 87 -8.15 -11.21 26.64
C GLY A 87 -8.52 -9.93 25.88
N ASP A 88 -8.75 -10.02 24.57
CA ASP A 88 -9.44 -8.96 23.84
C ASP A 88 -10.88 -8.88 24.40
N ALA A 89 -11.22 -7.82 25.14
CA ALA A 89 -12.61 -7.59 25.53
C ALA A 89 -13.53 -7.64 24.29
N PRO A 90 -14.76 -8.19 24.38
CA PRO A 90 -15.62 -8.45 23.22
C PRO A 90 -15.82 -7.23 22.30
N ASP A 91 -15.96 -6.05 22.89
CA ASP A 91 -16.14 -4.78 22.17
C ASP A 91 -14.86 -4.34 21.44
N THR A 92 -13.70 -4.62 22.02
CA THR A 92 -12.38 -4.36 21.42
C THR A 92 -12.15 -5.30 20.24
N ALA A 93 -12.50 -6.59 20.38
CA ALA A 93 -12.44 -7.57 19.30
C ALA A 93 -13.39 -7.23 18.14
N ALA A 94 -14.59 -6.70 18.44
CA ALA A 94 -15.55 -6.27 17.43
C ALA A 94 -15.09 -5.02 16.68
N ARG A 95 -14.53 -4.03 17.40
CA ARG A 95 -14.00 -2.79 16.82
C ARG A 95 -12.81 -3.05 15.90
N PHE A 96 -11.91 -3.96 16.28
CA PHE A 96 -10.69 -4.28 15.55
C PHE A 96 -10.80 -5.59 14.74
N ALA A 97 -12.02 -5.92 14.28
CA ALA A 97 -12.27 -7.12 13.47
C ALA A 97 -11.46 -7.14 12.17
N GLY A 98 -11.22 -5.95 11.58
CA GLY A 98 -10.33 -5.73 10.42
C GLY A 98 -8.86 -5.72 10.83
N HIS A 99 -8.36 -4.55 11.25
CA HIS A 99 -6.99 -4.39 11.73
C HIS A 99 -6.94 -4.18 13.24
N THR A 100 -5.92 -4.74 13.88
CA THR A 100 -5.52 -4.32 15.24
C THR A 100 -4.89 -2.92 15.19
N PRO A 101 -4.78 -2.20 16.32
CA PRO A 101 -4.11 -0.89 16.36
C PRO A 101 -2.68 -0.92 15.78
N LEU A 102 -1.89 -1.95 16.12
CA LEU A 102 -0.57 -2.17 15.54
C LEU A 102 -0.62 -2.49 14.05
N GLY A 103 -1.57 -3.33 13.61
CA GLY A 103 -1.79 -3.62 12.20
C GLY A 103 -2.15 -2.36 11.41
N GLY A 104 -2.96 -1.48 11.99
CA GLY A 104 -3.30 -0.18 11.42
C GLY A 104 -2.09 0.72 11.24
N LEU A 105 -1.20 0.80 12.24
CA LEU A 105 0.05 1.55 12.15
C LEU A 105 0.97 1.01 11.05
N SER A 106 1.05 -0.32 10.92
CA SER A 106 1.81 -0.97 9.83
C SER A 106 1.28 -0.54 8.46
N VAL A 107 -0.04 -0.50 8.24
CA VAL A 107 -0.64 -0.02 6.98
C VAL A 107 -0.25 1.43 6.68
N ILE A 108 -0.32 2.32 7.68
CA ILE A 108 0.04 3.73 7.49
C ILE A 108 1.52 3.89 7.15
N ALA A 109 2.40 3.19 7.87
CA ALA A 109 3.84 3.20 7.60
C ALA A 109 4.13 2.70 6.17
N MET A 110 3.52 1.58 5.76
CA MET A 110 3.67 1.03 4.41
C MET A 110 3.22 2.01 3.34
N LEU A 111 2.03 2.60 3.47
CA LEU A 111 1.51 3.56 2.49
C LEU A 111 2.42 4.79 2.37
N LEU A 112 2.90 5.30 3.51
CA LEU A 112 3.81 6.45 3.53
C LEU A 112 5.13 6.12 2.83
N PHE A 113 5.81 5.05 3.24
CA PHE A 113 7.16 4.75 2.74
C PHE A 113 7.17 4.24 1.30
N PHE A 114 6.13 3.52 0.86
CA PHE A 114 5.98 3.18 -0.56
C PHE A 114 5.59 4.42 -1.38
N GLY A 115 4.78 5.32 -0.83
CA GLY A 115 4.48 6.62 -1.45
C GLY A 115 5.73 7.47 -1.65
N ILE A 116 6.60 7.53 -0.63
CA ILE A 116 7.92 8.16 -0.73
C ILE A 116 8.76 7.46 -1.79
N GLN A 117 8.86 6.14 -1.78
CA GLN A 117 9.69 5.40 -2.75
C GLN A 117 9.31 5.70 -4.19
N VAL A 118 8.03 5.62 -4.52
CA VAL A 118 7.52 5.88 -5.86
C VAL A 118 7.64 7.37 -6.19
N GLY A 119 7.31 8.26 -5.25
CA GLY A 119 7.45 9.70 -5.40
C GLY A 119 8.88 10.10 -5.75
N LEU A 120 9.87 9.57 -5.03
CA LEU A 120 11.29 9.79 -5.34
C LEU A 120 11.66 9.19 -6.70
N GLY A 121 11.19 7.98 -7.00
CA GLY A 121 11.49 7.28 -8.26
C GLY A 121 11.00 8.00 -9.52
N LEU A 122 9.94 8.82 -9.43
CA LEU A 122 9.47 9.63 -10.55
C LEU A 122 10.48 10.68 -11.00
N PHE A 123 11.41 11.06 -10.13
CA PHE A 123 12.43 12.08 -10.33
C PHE A 123 13.86 11.51 -10.26
N SER A 124 14.03 10.19 -10.20
CA SER A 124 15.36 9.57 -10.14
C SER A 124 15.98 9.46 -11.53
N ASN A 125 17.31 9.40 -11.60
CA ASN A 125 18.07 9.17 -12.83
C ASN A 125 19.18 8.13 -12.57
N ASP A 126 19.79 7.61 -13.65
CA ASP A 126 21.00 6.77 -13.56
C ASP A 126 22.19 7.32 -14.38
N ASP A 127 22.11 8.57 -14.82
CA ASP A 127 23.07 9.26 -15.70
C ASP A 127 23.31 8.64 -17.09
N ILE A 128 22.61 7.55 -17.45
CA ILE A 128 22.89 6.80 -18.68
C ILE A 128 21.63 6.59 -19.52
N PHE A 129 20.67 5.81 -19.03
CA PHE A 129 19.51 5.35 -19.82
C PHE A 129 18.19 5.34 -19.05
N ASN A 130 18.21 5.36 -17.72
CA ASN A 130 17.04 5.14 -16.88
C ASN A 130 16.68 6.42 -16.11
N ASP A 131 15.81 7.22 -16.73
CA ASP A 131 15.27 8.42 -16.11
C ASP A 131 13.80 8.26 -15.70
N GLY A 132 13.50 8.77 -14.52
CA GLY A 132 12.14 9.00 -14.06
C GLY A 132 11.43 10.01 -14.97
N PRO A 133 10.12 9.84 -15.21
CA PRO A 133 9.39 10.65 -16.19
C PRO A 133 9.33 12.14 -15.86
N LEU A 134 9.58 12.51 -14.59
CA LEU A 134 9.54 13.88 -14.12
C LEU A 134 10.91 14.52 -13.92
N VAL A 135 12.02 13.83 -14.22
CA VAL A 135 13.39 14.38 -14.13
C VAL A 135 13.53 15.70 -14.90
N LYS A 136 12.90 15.80 -16.06
CA LYS A 136 12.90 16.99 -16.93
C LYS A 136 12.28 18.27 -16.34
N PHE A 137 11.68 18.20 -15.15
CA PHE A 137 11.08 19.35 -14.46
C PHE A 137 11.96 19.88 -13.32
N ILE A 138 13.11 19.27 -13.07
CA ILE A 138 14.05 19.63 -12.01
C ILE A 138 15.48 19.67 -12.55
N ASP A 139 16.39 20.30 -11.80
CA ASP A 139 17.81 20.28 -12.10
C ASP A 139 18.46 18.93 -11.73
N LYS A 140 19.67 18.69 -12.27
CA LYS A 140 20.40 17.44 -12.09
C LYS A 140 20.77 17.18 -10.62
N ASP A 141 21.24 18.20 -9.90
CA ASP A 141 21.67 18.03 -8.49
C ASP A 141 20.49 17.59 -7.61
N THR A 142 19.32 18.18 -7.84
CA THR A 142 18.07 17.75 -7.20
C THR A 142 17.72 16.30 -7.57
N SER A 143 17.82 15.93 -8.85
CA SER A 143 17.56 14.56 -9.34
C SER A 143 18.49 13.53 -8.69
N ASP A 144 19.79 13.83 -8.60
CA ASP A 144 20.79 12.98 -7.95
C ASP A 144 20.51 12.82 -6.46
N MET A 145 20.13 13.91 -5.78
CA MET A 145 19.73 13.86 -4.37
C MET A 145 18.51 12.95 -4.15
N LEU A 146 17.47 13.09 -4.97
CA LEU A 146 16.24 12.28 -4.88
C LEU A 146 16.53 10.80 -5.19
N THR A 147 17.39 10.54 -6.18
CA THR A 147 17.91 9.20 -6.48
C THR A 147 18.60 8.58 -5.26
N GLY A 148 19.47 9.34 -4.59
CA GLY A 148 20.13 8.89 -3.36
C GLY A 148 19.14 8.53 -2.24
N TRP A 149 18.07 9.31 -2.08
CA TRP A 149 17.00 8.97 -1.14
C TRP A 149 16.20 7.74 -1.56
N HIS A 150 15.90 7.58 -2.85
CA HIS A 150 15.22 6.40 -3.40
C HIS A 150 16.01 5.12 -3.09
N LEU A 151 17.32 5.16 -3.25
CA LEU A 151 18.22 4.05 -2.96
C LEU A 151 18.35 3.76 -1.46
N ARG A 152 18.25 4.76 -0.57
CA ARG A 152 18.28 4.52 0.88
C ARG A 152 16.93 3.99 1.40
N ASN A 153 15.84 4.55 0.92
CA ASN A 153 14.48 4.25 1.39
C ASN A 153 14.07 2.78 1.13
N GLN A 154 14.66 2.12 0.12
CA GLN A 154 14.45 0.69 -0.12
C GLN A 154 14.75 -0.17 1.12
N TRP A 155 15.74 0.19 1.95
CA TRP A 155 16.09 -0.58 3.14
C TRP A 155 15.06 -0.42 4.25
N VAL A 156 14.46 0.76 4.37
CA VAL A 156 13.33 1.00 5.26
C VAL A 156 12.15 0.15 4.83
N LEU A 157 11.85 0.10 3.53
CA LEU A 157 10.79 -0.75 2.98
C LEU A 157 11.04 -2.24 3.25
N VAL A 158 12.25 -2.73 3.00
CA VAL A 158 12.61 -4.12 3.30
C VAL A 158 12.39 -4.44 4.78
N ALA A 159 12.85 -3.56 5.68
CA ALA A 159 12.64 -3.74 7.12
C ALA A 159 11.16 -3.75 7.51
N LEU A 160 10.35 -2.83 6.97
CA LEU A 160 8.91 -2.79 7.21
C LEU A 160 8.19 -4.05 6.70
N VAL A 161 8.54 -4.53 5.51
CA VAL A 161 7.96 -5.75 4.91
C VAL A 161 8.36 -6.97 5.70
N ALA A 162 9.63 -7.09 6.10
CA ALA A 162 10.09 -8.16 6.96
C ALA A 162 9.34 -8.17 8.29
N LEU A 163 9.23 -7.02 8.96
CA LEU A 163 8.49 -6.88 10.22
C LEU A 163 7.02 -7.26 10.06
N HIS A 164 6.39 -6.83 8.97
CA HIS A 164 5.00 -7.17 8.67
C HIS A 164 4.80 -8.69 8.50
N VAL A 165 5.65 -9.34 7.71
CA VAL A 165 5.59 -10.80 7.50
C VAL A 165 5.89 -11.56 8.79
N LEU A 166 6.89 -11.13 9.58
CA LEU A 166 7.19 -11.71 10.89
C LEU A 166 6.00 -11.60 11.84
N ALA A 167 5.29 -10.47 11.84
CA ALA A 167 4.06 -10.32 12.63
C ALA A 167 2.98 -11.31 12.16
N ILE A 168 2.79 -11.51 10.86
CA ILE A 168 1.84 -12.50 10.33
C ILE A 168 2.21 -13.92 10.81
N VAL A 169 3.49 -14.30 10.71
CA VAL A 169 4.00 -15.59 11.17
C VAL A 169 3.77 -15.76 12.68
N TYR A 170 4.09 -14.73 13.48
CA TYR A 170 3.82 -14.73 14.92
C TYR A 170 2.34 -14.95 15.23
N TYR A 171 1.43 -14.24 14.55
CA TYR A 171 -0.01 -14.43 14.74
C TYR A 171 -0.47 -15.84 14.35
N ARG A 172 0.10 -16.41 13.28
CA ARG A 172 -0.24 -17.75 12.80
C ARG A 172 0.25 -18.84 13.75
N VAL A 173 1.50 -18.77 14.21
CA VAL A 173 2.16 -19.84 14.99
C VAL A 173 1.91 -19.67 16.48
N VAL A 174 2.18 -18.49 17.03
CA VAL A 174 2.11 -18.23 18.48
C VAL A 174 0.68 -17.93 18.90
N ARG A 175 -0.01 -17.03 18.19
CA ARG A 175 -1.39 -16.65 18.54
C ARG A 175 -2.44 -17.60 17.95
N LYS A 176 -2.04 -18.56 17.11
CA LYS A 176 -2.93 -19.51 16.43
C LYS A 176 -4.09 -18.84 15.69
N LYS A 177 -3.91 -17.60 15.23
CA LYS A 177 -4.89 -16.80 14.48
C LYS A 177 -4.49 -16.79 13.00
N ASP A 178 -5.37 -17.30 12.13
CA ASP A 178 -5.16 -17.26 10.68
C ASP A 178 -5.52 -15.88 10.13
N LEU A 179 -4.51 -15.14 9.67
CA LEU A 179 -4.66 -13.83 9.04
C LEU A 179 -4.58 -13.89 7.51
N ILE A 180 -4.00 -14.96 6.94
CA ILE A 180 -3.75 -15.09 5.51
C ILE A 180 -5.04 -15.48 4.80
N ARG A 181 -5.74 -16.51 5.29
CA ARG A 181 -6.95 -17.02 4.65
C ARG A 181 -8.06 -15.95 4.57
N PRO A 182 -8.32 -15.14 5.61
CA PRO A 182 -9.24 -14.01 5.48
C PRO A 182 -8.80 -13.01 4.40
N MET A 183 -7.50 -12.77 4.22
CA MET A 183 -7.02 -11.84 3.19
C MET A 183 -7.16 -12.37 1.76
N ILE A 184 -7.32 -13.69 1.59
CA ILE A 184 -7.57 -14.32 0.28
C ILE A 184 -9.09 -14.42 0.03
N LEU A 185 -9.83 -14.98 0.99
CA LEU A 185 -11.26 -15.29 0.84
C LEU A 185 -12.19 -14.13 1.22
N GLY A 186 -11.74 -13.24 2.11
CA GLY A 186 -12.48 -12.10 2.66
C GLY A 186 -13.18 -12.33 3.97
N ASP A 187 -13.51 -13.59 4.24
CA ASP A 187 -14.31 -13.95 5.40
C ASP A 187 -13.41 -14.31 6.58
N LYS A 188 -13.77 -13.80 7.76
CA LYS A 188 -13.12 -14.11 9.03
C LYS A 188 -14.13 -14.78 9.96
N THR A 189 -13.69 -15.85 10.60
CA THR A 189 -14.50 -16.58 11.59
C THR A 189 -14.37 -15.89 12.94
N LEU A 190 -15.47 -15.33 13.44
CA LEU A 190 -15.51 -14.59 14.71
C LEU A 190 -16.51 -15.23 15.69
N ALA A 191 -16.22 -15.10 16.98
CA ALA A 191 -17.10 -15.55 18.06
C ALA A 191 -18.27 -14.60 18.29
N ALA A 192 -17.99 -13.28 18.28
CA ALA A 192 -19.01 -12.24 18.41
C ALA A 192 -19.54 -11.79 17.03
N PRO A 193 -20.86 -11.52 16.91
CA PRO A 193 -21.44 -10.98 15.68
C PRO A 193 -20.96 -9.54 15.46
N VAL A 194 -20.32 -9.28 14.33
CA VAL A 194 -19.96 -7.94 13.87
C VAL A 194 -20.64 -7.65 12.54
N ARG A 195 -20.80 -6.37 12.19
CA ARG A 195 -21.37 -5.98 10.90
C ARG A 195 -20.43 -6.38 9.75
N PRO A 196 -20.88 -7.14 8.74
CA PRO A 196 -20.06 -7.46 7.59
C PRO A 196 -19.73 -6.21 6.77
N ALA A 197 -18.57 -6.19 6.11
CA ALA A 197 -18.29 -5.23 5.05
C ALA A 197 -19.22 -5.46 3.86
N ARG A 198 -19.60 -4.35 3.21
CA ARG A 198 -20.24 -4.41 1.90
C ARG A 198 -19.23 -4.87 0.85
N ASP A 199 -19.63 -5.82 0.02
CA ASP A 199 -18.83 -6.33 -1.10
C ASP A 199 -19.76 -6.79 -2.23
N ASP A 200 -20.70 -5.88 -2.57
CA ASP A 200 -21.66 -6.04 -3.65
C ASP A 200 -21.11 -5.50 -4.98
N TRP A 201 -21.84 -5.73 -6.08
CA TRP A 201 -21.41 -5.32 -7.42
C TRP A 201 -21.21 -3.79 -7.55
N ARG A 202 -21.95 -2.97 -6.79
CA ARG A 202 -21.82 -1.50 -6.83
C ARG A 202 -20.48 -1.07 -6.24
N VAL A 203 -20.08 -1.69 -5.13
CA VAL A 203 -18.75 -1.50 -4.54
C VAL A 203 -17.66 -1.87 -5.54
N ARG A 204 -17.82 -3.01 -6.23
CA ARG A 204 -16.82 -3.50 -7.21
C ARG A 204 -16.71 -2.59 -8.44
N ILE A 205 -17.82 -2.11 -8.97
CA ILE A 205 -17.80 -1.15 -10.09
C ILE A 205 -17.18 0.18 -9.64
N GLY A 206 -17.54 0.68 -8.45
CA GLY A 206 -16.93 1.89 -7.90
C GLY A 206 -15.40 1.76 -7.77
N ALA A 207 -14.92 0.61 -7.31
CA ALA A 207 -13.49 0.31 -7.27
C ALA A 207 -12.86 0.24 -8.66
N LEU A 208 -13.53 -0.40 -9.63
CA LEU A 208 -13.05 -0.50 -11.01
C LEU A 208 -12.91 0.89 -11.66
N VAL A 209 -13.93 1.73 -11.54
CA VAL A 209 -13.88 3.12 -12.03
C VAL A 209 -12.73 3.86 -11.37
N LEU A 210 -12.57 3.73 -10.05
CA LEU A 210 -11.50 4.40 -9.32
C LEU A 210 -10.10 3.97 -9.78
N ILE A 211 -9.85 2.66 -9.99
CA ILE A 211 -8.54 2.21 -10.45
C ILE A 211 -8.27 2.64 -11.89
N VAL A 212 -9.29 2.64 -12.77
CA VAL A 212 -9.16 3.15 -14.14
C VAL A 212 -8.79 4.64 -14.13
N LEU A 213 -9.45 5.45 -13.30
CA LEU A 213 -9.13 6.87 -13.15
C LEU A 213 -7.74 7.10 -12.58
N ALA A 214 -7.34 6.32 -11.57
CA ALA A 214 -5.99 6.38 -11.00
C ALA A 214 -4.92 6.00 -12.04
N SER A 215 -5.14 4.95 -12.82
CA SER A 215 -4.25 4.54 -13.92
C SER A 215 -4.18 5.60 -15.01
N ALA A 216 -5.30 6.21 -15.39
CA ALA A 216 -5.33 7.29 -16.37
C ALA A 216 -4.57 8.54 -15.87
N LEU A 217 -4.70 8.87 -14.58
CA LEU A 217 -3.95 9.96 -13.95
C LEU A 217 -2.44 9.68 -13.98
N VAL A 218 -2.01 8.47 -13.62
CA VAL A 218 -0.60 8.08 -13.68
C VAL A 218 -0.08 8.11 -15.12
N TYR A 219 -0.84 7.56 -16.07
CA TYR A 219 -0.48 7.63 -17.48
C TYR A 219 -0.29 9.07 -17.94
N ARG A 220 -1.20 9.99 -17.56
CA ARG A 220 -1.07 11.40 -17.91
C ARG A 220 0.18 12.02 -17.27
N LEU A 221 0.43 11.73 -16.00
CA LEU A 221 1.59 12.23 -15.25
C LEU A 221 2.92 11.80 -15.88
N VAL A 222 3.05 10.51 -16.21
CA VAL A 222 4.27 9.94 -16.81
C VAL A 222 4.53 10.51 -18.21
N ASN A 223 3.46 10.92 -18.92
CA ASN A 223 3.53 11.53 -20.25
C ASN A 223 3.44 13.07 -20.24
N LEU A 224 3.63 13.74 -19.10
CA LEU A 224 3.71 15.20 -19.07
C LEU A 224 4.92 15.69 -19.87
N THR A 225 4.81 16.82 -20.55
CA THR A 225 5.94 17.48 -21.24
C THR A 225 6.12 18.89 -20.68
N PRO A 226 7.36 19.39 -20.53
CA PRO A 226 7.59 20.77 -20.11
C PRO A 226 6.93 21.76 -21.07
N ALA A 227 6.37 22.84 -20.53
CA ALA A 227 5.69 23.87 -21.33
C ALA A 227 6.61 24.59 -22.34
N VAL A 228 7.93 24.46 -22.20
CA VAL A 228 8.95 25.18 -23.00
C VAL A 228 9.43 24.37 -24.22
N ALA A 229 8.72 23.31 -24.62
CA ALA A 229 9.03 22.58 -25.85
C ALA A 229 8.51 23.26 -27.14
N SER A 230 8.09 24.53 -27.08
CA SER A 230 7.49 25.26 -28.21
C SER A 230 8.23 26.51 -28.65
N LEU A 231 9.54 26.65 -28.35
CA LEU A 231 10.34 27.65 -29.05
C LEU A 231 10.97 27.00 -30.29
N PRO A 232 10.62 27.45 -31.51
CA PRO A 232 11.33 27.02 -32.71
C PRO A 232 12.79 27.47 -32.56
N SER A 233 13.71 26.54 -32.80
CA SER A 233 15.12 26.84 -33.01
C SER A 233 15.23 27.84 -34.17
N TYR A 234 15.73 29.05 -33.89
CA TYR A 234 16.23 29.98 -34.89
C TYR A 234 17.68 29.65 -35.24
#